data_AF-A0A7S2L1P7-F1
#
_entry.id   AF-A0A7S2L1P7-F1
#
_cell.length_a   1.000
_cell.length_b   1.000
_cell.length_c   1.000
_cell.angle_alpha   90.00
_cell.angle_beta   90.00
_cell.angle_gamma   90.00
#
_symmetry.space_group_name_H-M   'P 1'
#
loop_
_entity.id
_entity.type
_entity.pdbx_description
1 polymer ?
#
loop_
_entity_poly.entity_id
_entity_poly.type
_entity_poly.pdbx_seq_one_letter_code
_entity_poly.pdbx_strand_id
1 'polypeptide(L)'
;IVFAGPITARFVRLEPTKFHKQASMRTDVLLHDDAPAADLAPEIVLLGNVSADDPFEVKRAQAATDRMVEEQHMAMLQAKLSSLPPRLQNEVGSLEGVRRYEDRPLQRQALDDVPVGALDRLVRESGASEGYEVTFMRQVLFWFKRHFFEWTNSPRCEHCGSSKTKTVGATGPTPVEKQFGAGTVEVAQCSMCGMQTRFPRYNDPGKLLESRQGRCGEWANCFTLICRALGYEARKVNDWTDHVWTEIYSDSLGRWLHADSCEQALDTPLVYEKGWGKKLTYCLAYARDHVVDVTRRYTRSYAELLTRRTQFSEQELRRAMTFLSEAAADRAAGELPAAAAAQRHAALEERLRKEVEELEAC
;
A
#
# COMPACT_ATOMS: atom_id res chain seq x y z
N ILE A 1 -18.06 -5.91 5.56
CA ILE A 1 -18.21 -6.24 7.00
C ILE A 1 -17.13 -7.25 7.33
N VAL A 2 -16.22 -6.89 8.24
CA VAL A 2 -15.24 -7.83 8.78
C VAL A 2 -15.80 -8.29 10.12
N PHE A 3 -15.89 -9.59 10.34
CA PHE A 3 -16.28 -10.14 11.64
C PHE A 3 -15.00 -10.42 12.42
N ALA A 4 -14.74 -9.68 13.48
CA ALA A 4 -13.62 -9.96 14.38
C ALA A 4 -14.02 -11.09 15.35
N GLY A 5 -13.62 -12.32 15.04
CA GLY A 5 -13.87 -13.52 15.87
C GLY A 5 -14.46 -14.71 15.11
N PRO A 6 -14.57 -15.91 15.71
CA PRO A 6 -15.16 -17.10 15.10
C PRO A 6 -16.68 -16.97 15.02
N ILE A 7 -17.17 -16.04 14.20
CA ILE A 7 -18.58 -15.76 14.00
C ILE A 7 -18.95 -16.19 12.58
N THR A 8 -19.78 -17.23 12.47
CA THR A 8 -20.38 -17.63 11.19
C THR A 8 -21.71 -16.89 11.02
N ALA A 9 -21.72 -15.82 10.22
CA ALA A 9 -22.94 -15.12 9.86
C ALA A 9 -23.60 -15.80 8.66
N ARG A 10 -24.88 -16.16 8.78
CA ARG A 10 -25.65 -16.83 7.72
C ARG A 10 -26.24 -15.83 6.72
N PHE A 11 -26.60 -14.64 7.19
CA PHE A 11 -27.12 -13.57 6.35
C PHE A 11 -26.59 -12.23 6.83
N VAL A 12 -26.15 -11.41 5.87
CA VAL A 12 -25.80 -10.01 6.08
C VAL A 12 -26.70 -9.19 5.18
N ARG A 13 -27.60 -8.40 5.76
CA ARG A 13 -28.43 -7.44 5.04
C ARG A 13 -27.90 -6.04 5.29
N LEU A 14 -27.50 -5.38 4.20
CA LEU A 14 -27.13 -3.98 4.20
C LEU A 14 -28.28 -3.19 3.58
N GLU A 15 -28.83 -2.24 4.34
CA GLU A 15 -29.93 -1.39 3.90
C GLU A 15 -29.51 0.08 4.03
N PRO A 16 -29.40 0.82 2.90
CA PRO A 16 -29.29 2.27 2.94
C PRO A 16 -30.54 2.85 3.61
N THR A 17 -30.35 3.67 4.64
CA THR A 17 -31.42 4.31 5.40
C THR A 17 -31.15 5.81 5.52
N LYS A 18 -32.15 6.58 5.96
CA LYS A 18 -31.97 7.97 6.40
C LYS A 18 -32.13 8.04 7.91
N PHE A 19 -31.08 8.45 8.62
CA PHE A 19 -31.13 8.75 10.05
C PHE A 19 -30.82 10.23 10.25
N HIS A 20 -31.72 10.96 10.91
CA HIS A 20 -31.61 12.42 11.12
C HIS A 20 -31.16 13.23 9.87
N LYS A 21 -31.75 12.93 8.71
CA LYS A 21 -31.45 13.58 7.41
C LYS A 21 -30.06 13.28 6.82
N GLN A 22 -29.27 12.41 7.44
CA GLN A 22 -28.01 11.93 6.87
C GLN A 22 -28.22 10.58 6.16
N ALA A 23 -27.40 10.32 5.14
CA ALA A 23 -27.28 8.98 4.58
C ALA A 23 -26.69 8.07 5.65
N SER A 24 -27.35 6.96 5.93
CA SER A 24 -26.94 5.99 6.95
C SER A 24 -27.09 4.59 6.40
N MET A 25 -26.44 3.63 7.03
CA MET A 25 -26.52 2.23 6.62
C MET A 25 -26.93 1.41 7.82
N ARG A 26 -28.07 0.73 7.71
CA ARG A 26 -28.47 -0.29 8.66
C ARG A 26 -27.85 -1.60 8.24
N THR A 27 -27.22 -2.28 9.18
CA THR A 27 -26.73 -3.65 8.98
C THR A 27 -27.52 -4.57 9.88
N ASP A 28 -28.19 -5.56 9.29
CA ASP A 28 -28.72 -6.70 10.03
C ASP A 28 -27.80 -7.91 9.77
N VAL A 29 -27.28 -8.52 10.83
CA VAL A 29 -26.44 -9.73 10.74
C VAL A 29 -27.17 -10.85 11.47
N LEU A 30 -27.52 -11.91 10.75
CA LEU A 30 -28.03 -13.14 11.35
C LEU A 30 -26.86 -14.07 11.66
N LEU A 31 -26.63 -14.30 12.96
CA LEU A 31 -25.64 -15.26 13.45
C LEU A 31 -26.19 -16.69 13.37
N HIS A 32 -25.33 -17.67 13.07
CA HIS A 32 -25.68 -19.08 13.18
C HIS A 32 -25.58 -19.54 14.64
N ASP A 33 -26.55 -20.33 15.11
CA ASP A 33 -26.86 -20.67 16.51
C ASP A 33 -25.76 -21.32 17.38
N ASP A 34 -24.53 -21.48 16.89
CA ASP A 34 -23.39 -22.04 17.66
C ASP A 34 -22.50 -20.96 18.32
N ALA A 35 -22.90 -19.68 18.28
CA ALA A 35 -22.16 -18.62 18.97
C ALA A 35 -22.32 -18.73 20.51
N PRO A 36 -21.23 -18.72 21.29
CA PRO A 36 -21.31 -18.88 22.74
C PRO A 36 -22.11 -17.73 23.38
N ALA A 37 -23.06 -18.14 24.23
CA ALA A 37 -23.85 -17.41 25.22
C ALA A 37 -23.76 -15.87 25.23
N ALA A 38 -24.89 -15.24 24.87
CA ALA A 38 -25.59 -14.09 25.47
C ALA A 38 -24.88 -12.85 26.07
N ASP A 39 -23.59 -12.85 26.39
CA ASP A 39 -22.93 -11.76 27.14
C ASP A 39 -21.95 -10.90 26.33
N LEU A 40 -21.73 -11.23 25.06
CA LEU A 40 -20.97 -10.38 24.13
C LEU A 40 -21.86 -10.03 22.94
N ALA A 41 -22.48 -8.85 22.99
CA ALA A 41 -23.12 -8.30 21.79
C ALA A 41 -22.07 -8.26 20.67
N PRO A 42 -22.35 -8.83 19.49
CA PRO A 42 -21.41 -8.84 18.38
C PRO A 42 -21.10 -7.39 17.98
N GLU A 43 -19.84 -6.98 18.11
CA GLU A 43 -19.38 -5.69 17.61
C GLU A 43 -19.18 -5.78 16.09
N ILE A 44 -19.97 -5.04 15.33
CA ILE A 44 -19.86 -4.98 13.87
C ILE A 44 -19.06 -3.73 13.51
N VAL A 45 -17.78 -3.92 13.19
CA VAL A 45 -16.95 -2.84 12.66
C VAL A 45 -17.06 -2.82 11.14
N LEU A 46 -17.71 -1.77 10.62
CA LEU A 46 -17.76 -1.49 9.19
C LEU A 46 -16.53 -0.67 8.82
N LEU A 47 -15.53 -1.34 8.26
CA LEU A 47 -14.42 -0.68 7.58
C LEU A 47 -14.81 -0.46 6.13
N GLY A 48 -14.84 0.80 5.75
CA GLY A 48 -15.19 1.25 4.43
C GLY A 48 -15.40 2.75 4.46
N ASN A 49 -15.01 3.43 3.40
CA ASN A 49 -15.34 4.82 3.20
C ASN A 49 -16.79 4.88 2.70
N VAL A 50 -17.75 4.95 3.63
CA VAL A 50 -19.19 4.98 3.32
C VAL A 50 -19.63 6.44 3.19
N SER A 51 -18.95 7.21 2.36
CA SER A 51 -19.44 8.53 1.95
C SER A 51 -20.49 8.34 0.85
N ALA A 52 -21.59 9.10 0.93
CA ALA A 52 -22.61 9.14 -0.13
C ALA A 52 -22.03 9.60 -1.48
N ASP A 53 -20.85 10.23 -1.43
CA ASP A 53 -20.07 10.75 -2.55
C ASP A 53 -18.82 9.91 -2.84
N ASP A 54 -18.68 8.71 -2.26
CA ASP A 54 -17.53 7.84 -2.54
C ASP A 54 -17.81 6.91 -3.76
N PRO A 55 -17.24 7.19 -4.95
CA PRO A 55 -17.34 6.32 -6.13
C PRO A 55 -16.53 5.02 -6.07
N PHE A 56 -15.81 4.74 -4.98
CA PHE A 56 -14.64 3.85 -4.98
C PHE A 56 -14.89 2.42 -4.48
N GLU A 57 -16.10 2.09 -4.03
CA GLU A 57 -16.51 0.74 -3.59
C GLU A 57 -17.77 0.25 -4.35
N VAL A 58 -17.69 0.24 -5.69
CA VAL A 58 -18.71 -0.41 -6.52
C VAL A 58 -18.38 -1.90 -6.66
N LYS A 59 -19.39 -2.78 -6.63
CA LYS A 59 -19.21 -4.17 -7.06
C LYS A 59 -18.62 -4.16 -8.46
N ARG A 60 -17.34 -4.56 -8.58
CA ARG A 60 -16.73 -4.80 -9.88
C ARG A 60 -17.68 -5.69 -10.65
N ALA A 61 -17.95 -5.35 -11.91
CA ALA A 61 -18.44 -6.37 -12.80
C ALA A 61 -17.48 -7.56 -12.67
N GLN A 62 -17.98 -8.79 -12.75
CA GLN A 62 -17.12 -9.95 -12.87
C GLN A 62 -16.49 -9.87 -14.26
N ALA A 63 -15.58 -8.93 -14.42
CA ALA A 63 -14.78 -8.77 -15.60
C ALA A 63 -13.85 -9.98 -15.54
N ALA A 64 -14.25 -11.02 -16.26
CA ALA A 64 -13.28 -11.67 -17.10
C ALA A 64 -12.76 -10.54 -18.01
N THR A 65 -11.82 -9.74 -17.51
CA THR A 65 -11.02 -8.89 -18.38
C THR A 65 -10.37 -9.90 -19.29
N ASP A 66 -10.80 -9.91 -20.55
CA ASP A 66 -10.30 -10.86 -21.53
C ASP A 66 -8.77 -10.74 -21.47
N ARG A 67 -8.08 -11.85 -21.18
CA ARG A 67 -6.62 -11.86 -21.02
C ARG A 67 -5.95 -11.20 -22.22
N MET A 68 -6.58 -11.31 -23.39
CA MET A 68 -6.21 -10.63 -24.62
C MET A 68 -6.23 -9.09 -24.50
N VAL A 69 -7.24 -8.50 -23.84
CA VAL A 69 -7.34 -7.05 -23.61
C VAL A 69 -6.24 -6.57 -22.66
N GLU A 70 -5.96 -7.32 -21.58
CA GLU A 70 -4.86 -6.98 -20.68
C GLU A 70 -3.50 -7.03 -21.40
N GLU A 71 -3.26 -8.07 -22.20
CA GLU A 71 -2.06 -8.23 -23.01
C GLU A 71 -1.93 -7.11 -24.07
N GLN A 72 -3.03 -6.70 -24.71
CA GLN A 72 -3.07 -5.58 -25.66
C GLN A 72 -2.75 -4.24 -24.99
N HIS A 73 -3.36 -3.95 -23.84
CA HIS A 73 -3.08 -2.71 -23.09
C HIS A 73 -1.60 -2.65 -22.67
N MET A 74 -1.03 -3.77 -22.24
CA MET A 74 0.38 -3.87 -21.88
C MET A 74 1.31 -3.70 -23.07
N ALA A 75 1.00 -4.32 -24.21
CA ALA A 75 1.78 -4.14 -25.44
C ALA A 75 1.75 -2.68 -25.91
N MET A 76 0.60 -2.00 -25.81
CA MET A 76 0.47 -0.59 -26.15
C MET A 76 1.27 0.31 -25.21
N LEU A 77 1.24 0.04 -23.91
CA LEU A 77 2.07 0.75 -22.93
C LEU A 77 3.57 0.57 -23.22
N GLN A 78 4.01 -0.67 -23.48
CA GLN A 78 5.40 -0.96 -23.85
C GLN A 78 5.80 -0.25 -25.15
N ALA A 79 4.92 -0.22 -26.15
CA ALA A 79 5.16 0.52 -27.39
C ALA A 79 5.31 2.03 -27.14
N LYS A 80 4.43 2.64 -26.33
CA LYS A 80 4.52 4.05 -25.93
C LYS A 80 5.84 4.36 -25.21
N LEU A 81 6.29 3.44 -24.33
CA LEU A 81 7.53 3.59 -23.56
C LEU A 81 8.80 3.26 -24.35
N SER A 82 8.69 2.53 -25.47
CA SER A 82 9.86 2.03 -26.23
C SER A 82 10.81 3.11 -26.72
N SER A 83 10.32 4.34 -26.94
CA SER A 83 11.15 5.49 -27.34
C SER A 83 11.84 6.19 -26.16
N LEU A 84 11.56 5.77 -24.93
CA LEU A 84 12.07 6.40 -23.71
C LEU A 84 13.26 5.60 -23.15
N PRO A 85 14.10 6.20 -22.30
CA PRO A 85 15.22 5.53 -21.66
C PRO A 85 14.85 4.21 -20.95
N PRO A 86 15.70 3.15 -21.00
CA PRO A 86 15.38 1.82 -20.45
C PRO A 86 14.96 1.84 -18.98
N ARG A 87 15.52 2.76 -18.17
CA ARG A 87 15.15 2.91 -16.76
C ARG A 87 13.66 3.24 -16.59
N LEU A 88 13.12 4.10 -17.45
CA LEU A 88 11.69 4.48 -17.45
C LEU A 88 10.80 3.35 -17.99
N GLN A 89 11.30 2.56 -18.96
CA GLN A 89 10.59 1.38 -19.47
C GLN A 89 10.37 0.34 -18.35
N ASN A 90 11.35 0.19 -17.46
CA ASN A 90 11.28 -0.79 -16.37
C ASN A 90 10.27 -0.44 -15.27
N GLU A 91 9.75 0.80 -15.24
CA GLU A 91 8.76 1.22 -14.23
C GLU A 91 7.38 0.58 -14.43
N VAL A 92 7.16 -0.10 -15.55
CA VAL A 92 6.01 -1.00 -15.75
C VAL A 92 5.96 -2.07 -14.65
N GLY A 93 7.11 -2.56 -14.18
CA GLY A 93 7.15 -3.55 -13.09
C GLY A 93 6.64 -2.99 -11.76
N SER A 94 6.94 -1.72 -11.45
CA SER A 94 6.43 -1.01 -10.27
C SER A 94 4.91 -0.87 -10.35
N LEU A 95 4.38 -0.52 -11.53
CA LEU A 95 2.94 -0.40 -11.78
C LEU A 95 2.20 -1.75 -11.67
N GLU A 96 2.76 -2.82 -12.23
CA GLU A 96 2.16 -4.16 -12.06
C GLU A 96 2.21 -4.64 -10.61
N GLY A 97 3.28 -4.31 -9.88
CA GLY A 97 3.46 -4.70 -8.49
C GLY A 97 2.33 -4.19 -7.57
N VAL A 98 1.90 -2.94 -7.75
CA VAL A 98 0.84 -2.36 -6.90
C VAL A 98 -0.54 -2.97 -7.15
N ARG A 99 -0.76 -3.69 -8.26
CA ARG A 99 -2.02 -4.43 -8.51
C ARG A 99 -2.24 -5.55 -7.51
N ARG A 100 -1.16 -6.14 -6.96
CA ARG A 100 -1.28 -7.21 -5.95
C ARG A 100 -2.06 -6.72 -4.74
N TYR A 101 -2.04 -5.42 -4.42
CA TYR A 101 -2.78 -4.87 -3.29
C TYR A 101 -4.29 -4.81 -3.53
N GLU A 102 -4.78 -4.99 -4.75
CA GLU A 102 -6.21 -5.00 -5.09
C GLU A 102 -6.84 -6.42 -5.03
N ASP A 103 -6.03 -7.45 -4.79
CA ASP A 103 -6.46 -8.83 -4.59
C ASP A 103 -7.29 -8.93 -3.29
N ARG A 104 -8.59 -9.19 -3.42
CA ARG A 104 -9.54 -9.18 -2.28
C ARG A 104 -9.27 -10.29 -1.26
N PRO A 105 -9.02 -11.56 -1.65
CA PRO A 105 -8.51 -12.57 -0.73
C PRO A 105 -7.28 -12.11 0.07
N LEU A 106 -6.33 -11.46 -0.59
CA LEU A 106 -5.12 -10.96 0.06
C LEU A 106 -5.38 -9.78 1.01
N GLN A 107 -6.25 -8.84 0.63
CA GLN A 107 -6.71 -7.77 1.54
C GLN A 107 -7.41 -8.36 2.77
N ARG A 108 -8.23 -9.41 2.60
CA ARG A 108 -8.88 -10.10 3.71
C ARG A 108 -7.86 -10.73 4.65
N GLN A 109 -6.86 -11.43 4.11
CA GLN A 109 -5.77 -11.98 4.90
C GLN A 109 -5.05 -10.88 5.71
N ALA A 110 -4.81 -9.71 5.13
CA ALA A 110 -4.22 -8.59 5.86
C ALA A 110 -5.13 -8.10 7.00
N LEU A 111 -6.45 -8.00 6.77
CA LEU A 111 -7.41 -7.55 7.78
C LEU A 111 -7.56 -8.53 8.95
N ASP A 112 -7.35 -9.82 8.73
CA ASP A 112 -7.38 -10.81 9.80
C ASP A 112 -6.27 -10.55 10.86
N ASP A 113 -5.18 -9.88 10.47
CA ASP A 113 -4.07 -9.54 11.36
C ASP A 113 -4.19 -8.16 12.03
N VAL A 114 -4.88 -7.20 11.41
CA VAL A 114 -4.96 -5.83 11.93
C VAL A 114 -5.93 -5.77 13.11
N PRO A 115 -5.51 -5.34 14.32
CA PRO A 115 -6.37 -5.28 15.50
C PRO A 115 -7.24 -4.03 15.50
N VAL A 116 -8.05 -3.83 14.46
CA VAL A 116 -8.81 -2.60 14.18
C VAL A 116 -9.60 -2.10 15.37
N GLY A 117 -10.33 -2.97 16.07
CA GLY A 117 -11.11 -2.57 17.24
C GLY A 117 -10.26 -2.05 18.40
N ALA A 118 -9.06 -2.61 18.60
CA ALA A 118 -8.12 -2.08 19.60
C ALA A 118 -7.56 -0.71 19.17
N LEU A 119 -7.27 -0.53 17.88
CA LEU A 119 -6.78 0.75 17.35
C LEU A 119 -7.86 1.84 17.43
N ASP A 120 -9.12 1.56 17.07
CA ASP A 120 -10.24 2.52 17.19
C ASP A 120 -10.42 2.99 18.65
N ARG A 121 -10.38 2.08 19.63
CA ARG A 121 -10.44 2.45 21.04
C ARG A 121 -9.32 3.40 21.44
N LEU A 122 -8.08 3.10 21.05
CA LEU A 122 -6.93 3.99 21.30
C LEU A 122 -7.12 5.37 20.68
N VAL A 123 -7.69 5.47 19.48
CA VAL A 123 -7.98 6.75 18.84
C VAL A 123 -9.02 7.54 19.64
N ARG A 124 -10.12 6.91 20.05
CA ARG A 124 -11.19 7.57 20.82
C ARG A 124 -10.71 8.05 22.18
N GLU A 125 -9.82 7.30 22.81
CA GLU A 125 -9.26 7.63 24.13
C GLU A 125 -8.11 8.65 24.06
N SER A 126 -7.48 8.81 22.89
CA SER A 126 -6.31 9.69 22.74
C SER A 126 -6.59 11.18 22.96
N GLY A 127 -7.83 11.64 22.69
CA GLY A 127 -8.17 13.06 22.67
C GLY A 127 -7.37 13.89 21.64
N ALA A 128 -6.78 13.25 20.63
CA ALA A 128 -5.91 13.92 19.66
C ALA A 128 -6.65 14.97 18.81
N SER A 129 -6.03 16.13 18.61
CA SER A 129 -6.61 17.24 17.86
C SER A 129 -6.52 17.10 16.33
N GLU A 130 -5.74 16.13 15.84
CA GLU A 130 -5.47 15.94 14.40
C GLU A 130 -6.61 15.24 13.64
N GLY A 131 -7.69 14.88 14.33
CA GLY A 131 -8.84 14.17 13.75
C GLY A 131 -8.68 12.64 13.77
N TYR A 132 -9.81 11.94 13.61
CA TYR A 132 -9.87 10.48 13.73
C TYR A 132 -8.98 9.78 12.70
N GLU A 133 -9.07 10.14 11.42
CA GLU A 133 -8.37 9.46 10.33
C GLU A 133 -6.84 9.49 10.49
N VAL A 134 -6.30 10.68 10.77
CA VAL A 134 -4.85 10.88 10.99
C VAL A 134 -4.40 10.11 12.23
N THR A 135 -5.14 10.22 13.33
CA THR A 135 -4.81 9.54 14.58
C THR A 135 -4.87 8.02 14.41
N PHE A 136 -5.86 7.49 13.69
CA PHE A 136 -5.98 6.07 13.37
C PHE A 136 -4.76 5.59 12.57
N MET A 137 -4.36 6.30 11.52
CA MET A 137 -3.17 5.93 10.76
C MET A 137 -1.88 5.98 11.60
N ARG A 138 -1.76 6.92 12.55
CA ARG A 138 -0.64 6.90 13.52
C ARG A 138 -0.66 5.64 14.39
N GLN A 139 -1.83 5.19 14.84
CA GLN A 139 -1.95 3.93 15.59
C GLN A 139 -1.62 2.71 14.73
N VAL A 140 -2.02 2.69 13.45
CA VAL A 140 -1.67 1.61 12.51
C VAL A 140 -0.14 1.55 12.30
N LEU A 141 0.53 2.70 12.09
CA LEU A 141 1.99 2.77 11.98
C LEU A 141 2.69 2.28 13.26
N PHE A 142 2.19 2.70 14.43
CA PHE A 142 2.71 2.25 15.71
C PHE A 142 2.56 0.73 15.85
N TRP A 143 1.36 0.19 15.62
CA TRP A 143 1.12 -1.25 15.67
C TRP A 143 2.02 -2.02 14.70
N PHE A 144 2.12 -1.55 13.46
CA PHE A 144 2.93 -2.21 12.43
C PHE A 144 4.39 -2.34 12.88
N LYS A 145 5.00 -1.22 13.31
CA LYS A 145 6.42 -1.19 13.71
C LYS A 145 6.70 -1.89 15.04
N ARG A 146 5.79 -1.80 16.01
CA ARG A 146 6.05 -2.24 17.39
C ARG A 146 5.54 -3.63 17.71
N HIS A 147 4.57 -4.13 16.95
CA HIS A 147 3.85 -5.36 17.29
C HIS A 147 3.71 -6.34 16.13
N PHE A 148 3.75 -5.88 14.88
CA PHE A 148 3.48 -6.74 13.74
C PHE A 148 4.73 -7.17 12.98
N PHE A 149 5.62 -6.24 12.62
CA PHE A 149 6.70 -6.47 11.67
C PHE A 149 8.08 -6.19 12.27
N GLU A 150 9.07 -7.04 11.96
CA GLU A 150 10.43 -7.00 12.53
C GLU A 150 11.49 -6.57 11.49
N TRP A 151 12.37 -5.65 11.89
CA TRP A 151 13.48 -5.23 11.04
C TRP A 151 14.58 -6.29 11.06
N THR A 152 14.97 -6.79 9.90
CA THR A 152 15.92 -7.91 9.79
C THR A 152 17.11 -7.56 8.90
N ASN A 153 18.24 -7.30 9.54
CA ASN A 153 19.55 -7.23 8.87
C ASN A 153 20.10 -8.64 8.58
N SER A 154 19.97 -9.55 9.55
CA SER A 154 20.30 -10.96 9.42
C SER A 154 19.26 -11.79 10.18
N PRO A 155 18.72 -12.88 9.61
CA PRO A 155 17.66 -13.66 10.24
C PRO A 155 18.17 -14.38 11.50
N ARG A 156 17.28 -14.68 12.45
CA ARG A 156 17.60 -15.62 13.55
C ARG A 156 17.92 -17.00 12.99
N CYS A 157 18.81 -17.72 13.65
CA CYS A 157 19.16 -19.07 13.23
C CYS A 157 17.95 -20.01 13.33
N GLU A 158 17.55 -20.63 12.22
CA GLU A 158 16.44 -21.60 12.16
C GLU A 158 16.68 -22.84 13.02
N HIS A 159 17.94 -23.19 13.30
CA HIS A 159 18.29 -24.39 14.05
C HIS A 159 18.29 -24.17 15.57
N CYS A 160 18.82 -23.04 16.06
CA CYS A 160 18.99 -22.80 17.50
C CYS A 160 18.36 -21.50 18.01
N GLY A 161 17.68 -20.72 17.17
CA GLY A 161 16.99 -19.47 17.54
C GLY A 161 17.90 -18.28 17.86
N SER A 162 19.23 -18.48 17.87
CA SER A 162 20.20 -17.43 18.18
C SER A 162 20.12 -16.27 17.18
N SER A 163 20.17 -15.04 17.69
CA SER A 163 20.32 -13.81 16.90
C SER A 163 21.77 -13.53 16.49
N LYS A 164 22.74 -14.36 16.90
CA LYS A 164 24.15 -14.22 16.52
C LYS A 164 24.41 -14.86 15.15
N THR A 165 23.77 -14.30 14.14
CA THR A 165 23.93 -14.68 12.73
C THR A 165 24.60 -13.53 11.97
N LYS A 166 25.36 -13.87 10.93
CA LYS A 166 25.93 -12.89 10.00
C LYS A 166 25.68 -13.36 8.58
N THR A 167 25.23 -12.46 7.71
CA THR A 167 25.12 -12.74 6.28
C THR A 167 26.51 -13.00 5.70
N VAL A 168 26.71 -14.20 5.13
CA VAL A 168 27.98 -14.67 4.57
C VAL A 168 27.97 -14.78 3.03
N GLY A 169 26.80 -14.62 2.42
CA GLY A 169 26.66 -14.65 0.96
C GLY A 169 25.19 -14.62 0.53
N ALA A 170 24.97 -14.91 -0.74
CA ALA A 170 23.65 -15.06 -1.32
C ALA A 170 23.61 -16.26 -2.27
N THR A 171 22.42 -16.79 -2.48
CA THR A 171 22.14 -17.92 -3.37
C THR A 171 20.84 -17.70 -4.13
N GLY A 172 20.58 -18.57 -5.11
CA GLY A 172 19.34 -18.57 -5.86
C GLY A 172 18.14 -19.01 -5.00
N PRO A 173 16.94 -18.50 -5.31
CA PRO A 173 15.71 -18.97 -4.69
C PRO A 173 15.40 -20.41 -5.10
N THR A 174 14.87 -21.18 -4.17
CA THR A 174 14.21 -22.45 -4.45
C THR A 174 12.93 -22.22 -5.28
N PRO A 175 12.37 -23.28 -5.91
CA PRO A 175 11.10 -23.14 -6.64
C PRO A 175 9.96 -22.55 -5.79
N VAL A 176 9.88 -22.93 -4.51
CA VAL A 176 8.88 -22.40 -3.57
C VAL A 176 9.13 -20.94 -3.26
N GLU A 177 10.37 -20.55 -2.94
CA GLU A 177 10.69 -19.15 -2.64
C GLU A 177 10.43 -18.24 -3.85
N LYS A 178 10.71 -18.74 -5.06
CA LYS A 178 10.46 -18.03 -6.31
C LYS A 178 8.97 -17.80 -6.57
N GLN A 179 8.10 -18.74 -6.16
CA GLN A 179 6.64 -18.56 -6.25
C GLN A 179 6.16 -17.35 -5.43
N PHE A 180 6.83 -17.03 -4.33
CA PHE A 180 6.56 -15.85 -3.49
C PHE A 180 7.38 -14.61 -3.89
N GLY A 181 7.88 -14.58 -5.13
CA GLY A 181 8.56 -13.42 -5.70
C GLY A 181 9.97 -13.15 -5.15
N ALA A 182 10.61 -14.13 -4.51
CA ALA A 182 12.00 -13.97 -4.10
C ALA A 182 12.92 -13.96 -5.34
N GLY A 183 13.66 -12.87 -5.53
CA GLY A 183 14.69 -12.76 -6.57
C GLY A 183 16.07 -13.23 -6.08
N THR A 184 16.36 -12.97 -4.81
CA THR A 184 17.63 -13.30 -4.16
C THR A 184 17.36 -13.87 -2.78
N VAL A 185 18.20 -14.83 -2.36
CA VAL A 185 18.17 -15.38 -1.01
C VAL A 185 19.51 -15.11 -0.34
N GLU A 186 19.52 -14.33 0.72
CA GLU A 186 20.72 -14.12 1.52
C GLU A 186 20.95 -15.36 2.41
N VAL A 187 22.21 -15.69 2.67
CA VAL A 187 22.59 -16.83 3.52
C VAL A 187 23.32 -16.29 4.73
N ALA A 188 22.79 -16.59 5.92
CA ALA A 188 23.37 -16.17 7.18
C ALA A 188 23.95 -17.36 7.94
N GLN A 189 25.17 -17.21 8.49
CA GLN A 189 25.83 -18.23 9.30
C GLN A 189 25.71 -17.91 10.78
N CYS A 190 25.29 -18.90 11.57
CA CYS A 190 25.18 -18.79 13.03
C CYS A 190 26.53 -19.03 13.70
N SER A 191 26.98 -18.11 14.55
CA SER A 191 28.22 -18.29 15.33
C SER A 191 28.05 -19.21 16.54
N MET A 192 26.82 -19.55 16.94
CA MET A 192 26.56 -20.42 18.09
C MET A 192 26.53 -21.91 17.72
N CYS A 193 25.96 -22.27 16.57
CA CYS A 193 25.84 -23.67 16.14
C CYS A 193 26.51 -23.98 14.79
N GLY A 194 27.09 -22.98 14.12
CA GLY A 194 27.75 -23.15 12.81
C GLY A 194 26.81 -23.29 11.62
N MET A 195 25.52 -23.58 11.85
CA MET A 195 24.52 -23.80 10.79
C MET A 195 24.19 -22.52 10.03
N GLN A 196 23.78 -22.71 8.78
CA GLN A 196 23.32 -21.65 7.89
C GLN A 196 21.79 -21.55 7.88
N THR A 197 21.31 -20.32 7.72
CA THR A 197 19.89 -19.97 7.60
C THR A 197 19.67 -19.16 6.34
N ARG A 198 18.59 -19.45 5.62
CA ARG A 198 18.20 -18.74 4.39
C ARG A 198 17.36 -17.53 4.75
N PHE A 199 17.53 -16.44 4.01
CA PHE A 199 16.72 -15.24 4.12
C PHE A 199 16.24 -14.78 2.75
N PRO A 200 15.14 -15.36 2.25
CA PRO A 200 14.57 -14.99 0.96
C PRO A 200 13.99 -13.58 1.01
N ARG A 201 14.35 -12.74 0.04
CA ARG A 201 13.82 -11.38 -0.11
C ARG A 201 12.50 -11.42 -0.87
N TYR A 202 11.42 -11.74 -0.16
CA TYR A 202 10.08 -11.93 -0.76
C TYR A 202 9.47 -10.61 -1.27
N ASN A 203 8.82 -10.68 -2.43
CA ASN A 203 8.03 -9.57 -2.97
C ASN A 203 6.51 -9.85 -2.93
N ASP A 204 6.08 -11.08 -2.63
CA ASP A 204 4.68 -11.36 -2.41
C ASP A 204 4.22 -10.83 -1.05
N PRO A 205 3.29 -9.86 -1.00
CA PRO A 205 2.87 -9.26 0.27
C PRO A 205 2.07 -10.22 1.17
N GLY A 206 1.44 -11.26 0.61
CA GLY A 206 0.79 -12.31 1.39
C GLY A 206 1.81 -13.14 2.16
N LYS A 207 2.93 -13.47 1.51
CA LYS A 207 4.06 -14.11 2.20
C LYS A 207 4.67 -13.23 3.29
N LEU A 208 4.64 -11.91 3.11
CA LEU A 208 5.14 -10.96 4.11
C LEU A 208 4.23 -10.86 5.35
N LEU A 209 2.91 -11.06 5.21
CA LEU A 209 2.00 -11.18 6.36
C LEU A 209 2.36 -12.40 7.23
N GLU A 210 2.87 -13.48 6.61
CA GLU A 210 3.34 -14.66 7.33
C GLU A 210 4.74 -14.48 7.92
N SER A 211 5.70 -13.98 7.12
CA SER A 211 7.11 -13.90 7.54
C SER A 211 7.37 -12.78 8.54
N ARG A 212 6.55 -11.72 8.49
CA ARG A 212 6.54 -10.55 9.40
C ARG A 212 7.91 -9.91 9.62
N GLN A 213 8.76 -9.97 8.60
CA GLN A 213 10.13 -9.50 8.74
C GLN A 213 10.72 -9.06 7.40
N GLY A 214 11.69 -8.14 7.45
CA GLY A 214 12.39 -7.67 6.27
C GLY A 214 13.09 -6.32 6.49
N ARG A 215 13.35 -5.61 5.39
CA ARG A 215 13.88 -4.24 5.37
C ARG A 215 12.86 -3.32 4.69
N CYS A 216 13.25 -2.07 4.40
CA CYS A 216 12.35 -1.06 3.84
C CYS A 216 11.48 -1.56 2.68
N GLY A 217 12.04 -2.35 1.76
CA GLY A 217 11.32 -3.02 0.67
C GLY A 217 10.11 -3.84 1.14
N GLU A 218 10.34 -4.81 2.02
CA GLU A 218 9.29 -5.67 2.57
C GLU A 218 8.33 -4.91 3.50
N TRP A 219 8.86 -3.99 4.31
CA TRP A 219 8.09 -3.16 5.23
C TRP A 219 7.06 -2.31 4.47
N ALA A 220 7.49 -1.54 3.47
CA ALA A 220 6.59 -0.72 2.67
C ALA A 220 5.62 -1.57 1.83
N ASN A 221 6.07 -2.73 1.33
CA ASN A 221 5.23 -3.62 0.55
C ASN A 221 4.05 -4.18 1.37
N CYS A 222 4.34 -4.74 2.54
CA CYS A 222 3.32 -5.27 3.44
C CYS A 222 2.43 -4.16 4.00
N PHE A 223 3.01 -3.03 4.40
CA PHE A 223 2.24 -1.90 4.91
C PHE A 223 1.30 -1.29 3.88
N THR A 224 1.72 -1.16 2.61
CA THR A 224 0.85 -0.67 1.54
C THR A 224 -0.35 -1.58 1.32
N LEU A 225 -0.17 -2.91 1.37
CA LEU A 225 -1.28 -3.87 1.35
C LEU A 225 -2.26 -3.60 2.50
N ILE A 226 -1.75 -3.43 3.72
CA ILE A 226 -2.58 -3.16 4.91
C ILE A 226 -3.37 -1.86 4.74
N CYS A 227 -2.75 -0.78 4.25
CA CYS A 227 -3.44 0.48 3.96
C CYS A 227 -4.58 0.28 2.95
N ARG A 228 -4.32 -0.45 1.85
CA ARG A 228 -5.35 -0.77 0.84
C ARG A 228 -6.47 -1.63 1.42
N ALA A 229 -6.14 -2.60 2.25
CA ALA A 229 -7.11 -3.47 2.91
C ALA A 229 -8.01 -2.72 3.91
N LEU A 230 -7.46 -1.72 4.60
CA LEU A 230 -8.20 -0.80 5.48
C LEU A 230 -9.06 0.22 4.72
N GLY A 231 -8.99 0.26 3.39
CA GLY A 231 -9.81 1.12 2.54
C GLY A 231 -9.17 2.44 2.13
N TYR A 232 -7.94 2.73 2.57
CA TYR A 232 -7.24 3.95 2.15
C TYR A 232 -6.83 3.87 0.69
N GLU A 233 -7.06 4.92 -0.09
CA GLU A 233 -6.32 5.12 -1.33
C GLU A 233 -4.83 5.23 -0.97
N ALA A 234 -3.99 4.37 -1.57
CA ALA A 234 -2.59 4.28 -1.20
C ALA A 234 -1.70 4.17 -2.44
N ARG A 235 -0.51 4.78 -2.32
CA ARG A 235 0.57 4.67 -3.30
C ARG A 235 1.77 4.01 -2.65
N LYS A 236 2.48 3.19 -3.40
CA LYS A 236 3.85 2.82 -3.07
C LYS A 236 4.79 3.85 -3.70
N VAL A 237 5.63 4.49 -2.89
CA VAL A 237 6.61 5.47 -3.37
C VAL A 237 7.99 4.83 -3.43
N ASN A 238 8.62 4.93 -4.59
CA ASN A 238 9.98 4.45 -4.82
C ASN A 238 10.93 5.65 -4.93
N ASP A 239 11.82 5.79 -3.96
CA ASP A 239 12.97 6.68 -4.02
C ASP A 239 14.15 5.92 -4.63
N TRP A 240 14.64 6.43 -5.75
CA TRP A 240 15.74 5.81 -6.49
C TRP A 240 17.10 5.90 -5.78
N THR A 241 17.15 6.52 -4.61
CA THR A 241 18.30 6.49 -3.70
C THR A 241 18.15 5.42 -2.61
N ASP A 242 17.58 4.26 -2.98
CA ASP A 242 17.47 3.04 -2.17
C ASP A 242 16.57 3.18 -0.92
N HIS A 243 15.37 3.75 -1.10
CA HIS A 243 14.33 3.69 -0.07
C HIS A 243 12.93 3.63 -0.68
N VAL A 244 11.98 3.13 0.09
CA VAL A 244 10.58 3.02 -0.32
C VAL A 244 9.66 3.27 0.88
N TRP A 245 8.50 3.84 0.62
CA TRP A 245 7.47 4.10 1.64
C TRP A 245 6.07 4.12 1.01
N THR A 246 5.07 4.50 1.79
CA THR A 246 3.67 4.56 1.36
C THR A 246 3.18 6.01 1.41
N GLU A 247 2.34 6.43 0.47
CA GLU A 247 1.45 7.58 0.67
C GLU A 247 0.03 7.08 0.82
N ILE A 248 -0.74 7.71 1.70
CA ILE A 248 -2.19 7.48 1.84
C ILE A 248 -2.95 8.78 1.58
N TYR A 249 -4.06 8.72 0.87
CA TYR A 249 -4.93 9.88 0.73
C TYR A 249 -5.76 10.05 2.00
N SER A 250 -5.73 11.25 2.58
CA SER A 250 -6.60 11.60 3.70
C SER A 250 -7.81 12.34 3.17
N ASP A 251 -9.00 11.75 3.32
CA ASP A 251 -10.24 12.41 2.92
C ASP A 251 -10.56 13.60 3.82
N SER A 252 -10.23 13.53 5.11
CA SER A 252 -10.45 14.65 6.05
C SER A 252 -9.55 15.86 5.78
N LEU A 253 -8.35 15.66 5.23
CA LEU A 253 -7.42 16.73 4.86
C LEU A 253 -7.45 17.08 3.36
N GLY A 254 -8.10 16.25 2.54
CA GLY A 254 -8.19 16.44 1.10
C GLY A 254 -6.86 16.36 0.36
N ARG A 255 -5.85 15.67 0.90
CA ARG A 255 -4.50 15.56 0.31
C ARG A 255 -3.81 14.23 0.63
N TRP A 256 -2.72 13.95 -0.08
CA TRP A 256 -1.84 12.82 0.20
C TRP A 256 -0.97 13.07 1.43
N LEU A 257 -0.85 12.06 2.28
CA LEU A 257 0.03 12.04 3.44
C LEU A 257 1.15 11.04 3.22
N HIS A 258 2.38 11.48 3.48
CA HIS A 258 3.53 10.59 3.61
C HIS A 258 3.35 9.64 4.80
N ALA A 259 3.54 8.34 4.60
CA ALA A 259 3.51 7.31 5.65
C ALA A 259 4.71 6.34 5.49
N ASP A 260 5.69 6.45 6.38
CA ASP A 260 6.82 5.52 6.44
C ASP A 260 6.65 4.58 7.64
N SER A 261 6.34 3.31 7.34
CA SER A 261 6.18 2.26 8.34
C SER A 261 7.48 1.86 9.03
N CYS A 262 8.62 1.97 8.34
CA CYS A 262 9.93 1.72 8.93
C CYS A 262 10.24 2.74 10.00
N GLU A 263 9.88 4.00 9.77
CA GLU A 263 10.16 5.10 10.68
C GLU A 263 9.04 5.36 11.70
N GLN A 264 7.85 4.78 11.50
CA GLN A 264 6.63 5.13 12.25
C GLN A 264 6.33 6.63 12.11
N ALA A 265 6.45 7.13 10.88
CA ALA A 265 6.38 8.54 10.56
C ALA A 265 5.19 8.81 9.64
N LEU A 266 4.33 9.77 10.02
CA LEU A 266 3.18 10.22 9.24
C LEU A 266 3.26 11.73 9.04
N ASP A 267 3.07 12.14 7.79
CA ASP A 267 3.04 13.54 7.33
C ASP A 267 4.34 14.32 7.61
N THR A 268 5.47 13.63 7.52
CA THR A 268 6.82 14.20 7.73
C THR A 268 7.72 13.96 6.51
N PRO A 269 7.37 14.47 5.32
CA PRO A 269 8.06 14.11 4.08
C PRO A 269 9.55 14.55 4.05
N LEU A 270 9.94 15.54 4.85
CA LEU A 270 11.34 16.01 4.91
C LEU A 270 12.24 15.12 5.79
N VAL A 271 11.75 14.01 6.33
CA VAL A 271 12.55 13.07 7.14
C VAL A 271 13.78 12.57 6.37
N TYR A 272 13.68 12.40 5.05
CA TYR A 272 14.77 11.89 4.23
C TYR A 272 15.83 12.96 3.92
N GLU A 273 15.42 14.10 3.34
CA GLU A 273 16.37 15.16 2.97
C GLU A 273 16.94 15.86 4.21
N LYS A 274 16.07 16.31 5.13
CA LYS A 274 16.50 17.10 6.30
C LYS A 274 16.88 16.22 7.48
N GLY A 275 16.17 15.11 7.71
CA GLY A 275 16.47 14.20 8.81
C GLY A 275 17.72 13.37 8.53
N TRP A 276 17.73 12.60 7.44
CA TRP A 276 18.83 11.68 7.12
C TRP A 276 19.95 12.32 6.28
N GLY A 277 19.72 13.50 5.70
CA GLY A 277 20.67 14.14 4.80
C GLY A 277 20.73 13.47 3.42
N LYS A 278 19.71 12.69 3.02
CA LYS A 278 19.69 12.01 1.71
C LYS A 278 19.77 13.03 0.58
N LYS A 279 20.58 12.71 -0.43
CA LYS A 279 20.66 13.45 -1.68
C LYS A 279 19.70 12.84 -2.70
N LEU A 280 18.40 13.08 -2.48
CA LEU A 280 17.31 12.55 -3.31
C LEU A 280 17.46 12.91 -4.79
N THR A 281 16.87 12.09 -5.65
CA THR A 281 16.86 12.26 -7.12
C THR A 281 15.46 12.11 -7.72
N TYR A 282 14.85 10.94 -7.62
CA TYR A 282 13.52 10.65 -8.14
C TYR A 282 12.72 9.90 -7.06
N CYS A 283 11.57 10.45 -6.66
CA CYS A 283 10.60 9.79 -5.81
C CYS A 283 9.31 9.62 -6.62
N LEU A 284 9.06 8.40 -7.10
CA LEU A 284 7.93 8.10 -8.00
C LEU A 284 6.87 7.30 -7.23
N ALA A 285 5.62 7.75 -7.29
CA ALA A 285 4.51 7.13 -6.60
C ALA A 285 3.64 6.32 -7.57
N TYR A 286 3.32 5.08 -7.18
CA TYR A 286 2.53 4.13 -7.97
C TYR A 286 1.26 3.78 -7.19
N ALA A 287 0.10 3.99 -7.80
CA ALA A 287 -1.19 3.56 -7.30
C ALA A 287 -1.87 2.63 -8.32
N ARG A 288 -3.04 2.09 -7.96
CA ARG A 288 -3.82 1.20 -8.85
C ARG A 288 -4.25 1.84 -10.17
N ASP A 289 -4.33 3.17 -10.22
CA ASP A 289 -4.97 3.93 -11.29
C ASP A 289 -4.25 5.23 -11.67
N HIS A 290 -3.09 5.51 -11.07
CA HIS A 290 -2.26 6.64 -11.46
C HIS A 290 -0.81 6.45 -11.04
N VAL A 291 0.09 7.17 -11.73
CA VAL A 291 1.52 7.24 -11.42
C VAL A 291 1.94 8.72 -11.44
N VAL A 292 2.63 9.17 -10.40
CA VAL A 292 2.97 10.59 -10.20
C VAL A 292 4.42 10.74 -9.73
N ASP A 293 5.13 11.72 -10.29
CA ASP A 293 6.40 12.18 -9.75
C ASP A 293 6.14 13.08 -8.52
N VAL A 294 6.34 12.52 -7.33
CA VAL A 294 6.09 13.19 -6.05
C VAL A 294 7.37 13.80 -5.46
N THR A 295 8.47 13.85 -6.21
CA THR A 295 9.80 14.29 -5.73
C THR A 295 9.76 15.63 -5.00
N ARG A 296 8.98 16.61 -5.49
CA ARG A 296 8.86 17.95 -4.91
C ARG A 296 8.36 17.94 -3.46
N ARG A 297 7.51 16.98 -3.07
CA ARG A 297 7.02 16.85 -1.70
C ARG A 297 8.14 16.57 -0.69
N TYR A 298 9.20 15.89 -1.14
CA TYR A 298 10.26 15.34 -0.30
C TYR A 298 11.53 16.20 -0.25
N THR A 299 11.50 17.40 -0.83
CA THR A 299 12.65 18.33 -0.86
C THR A 299 12.22 19.76 -0.56
N ARG A 300 13.14 20.55 0.01
CA ARG A 300 13.07 22.02 0.06
C ARG A 300 14.15 22.70 -0.77
N SER A 301 14.96 21.91 -1.48
CA SER A 301 16.06 22.36 -2.33
C SER A 301 15.88 21.84 -3.75
N TYR A 302 14.70 22.02 -4.34
CA TYR A 302 14.37 21.42 -5.65
C TYR A 302 15.35 21.82 -6.76
N ALA A 303 15.80 23.07 -6.80
CA ALA A 303 16.81 23.53 -7.77
C ALA A 303 18.15 22.77 -7.63
N GLU A 304 18.60 22.50 -6.41
CA GLU A 304 19.80 21.66 -6.16
C GLU A 304 19.53 20.21 -6.58
N LEU A 305 18.34 19.69 -6.27
CA LEU A 305 17.94 18.33 -6.62
C LEU A 305 17.93 18.09 -8.13
N LEU A 306 17.44 19.04 -8.92
CA LEU A 306 17.44 18.97 -10.38
C LEU A 306 18.84 18.75 -10.96
N THR A 307 19.89 19.28 -10.32
CA THR A 307 21.28 19.05 -10.78
C THR A 307 21.71 17.58 -10.70
N ARG A 308 21.00 16.76 -9.91
CA ARG A 308 21.24 15.32 -9.77
C ARG A 308 20.35 14.46 -10.66
N ARG A 309 19.32 15.04 -11.30
CA ARG A 309 18.39 14.33 -12.20
C ARG A 309 18.96 14.25 -13.61
N THR A 310 20.06 13.51 -13.76
CA THR A 310 20.85 13.46 -15.00
C THR A 310 20.61 12.21 -15.85
N GLN A 311 19.78 11.27 -15.40
CA GLN A 311 19.58 10.00 -16.12
C GLN A 311 18.78 10.15 -17.42
N PHE A 312 17.95 11.19 -17.51
CA PHE A 312 17.10 11.54 -18.64
C PHE A 312 16.51 12.94 -18.43
N SER A 313 15.91 13.50 -19.48
CA SER A 313 15.27 14.81 -19.40
C SER A 313 13.97 14.78 -18.60
N GLU A 314 13.62 15.91 -17.98
CA GLU A 314 12.33 16.09 -17.31
C GLU A 314 11.13 15.91 -18.27
N GLN A 315 11.33 16.16 -19.57
CA GLN A 315 10.32 15.91 -20.59
C GLN A 315 10.09 14.41 -20.82
N GLU A 316 11.16 13.62 -20.91
CA GLU A 316 11.06 12.16 -21.02
C GLU A 316 10.39 11.55 -19.78
N LEU A 317 10.76 12.03 -18.58
CA LEU A 317 10.10 11.60 -17.35
C LEU A 317 8.60 11.92 -17.37
N ARG A 318 8.24 13.16 -17.69
CA ARG A 318 6.83 13.58 -17.74
C ARG A 318 6.04 12.71 -18.71
N ARG A 319 6.59 12.44 -19.90
CA ARG A 319 5.97 11.54 -20.88
C ARG A 319 5.79 10.12 -20.33
N ALA A 320 6.82 9.57 -19.66
CA ALA A 320 6.72 8.26 -19.04
C ALA A 320 5.62 8.21 -17.97
N MET A 321 5.56 9.21 -17.09
CA MET A 321 4.55 9.29 -16.03
C MET A 321 3.15 9.40 -16.63
N THR A 322 2.96 10.22 -17.67
CA THR A 322 1.69 10.31 -18.41
C THR A 322 1.29 8.95 -18.98
N PHE A 323 2.17 8.26 -19.70
CA PHE A 323 1.84 6.96 -20.31
C PHE A 323 1.51 5.88 -19.27
N LEU A 324 2.28 5.82 -18.18
CA LEU A 324 2.02 4.89 -17.08
C LEU A 324 0.70 5.20 -16.37
N SER A 325 0.43 6.47 -16.12
CA SER A 325 -0.80 6.92 -15.44
C SER A 325 -2.04 6.70 -16.31
N GLU A 326 -1.98 6.99 -17.61
CA GLU A 326 -3.05 6.67 -18.57
C GLU A 326 -3.36 5.17 -18.57
N ALA A 327 -2.33 4.32 -18.68
CA ALA A 327 -2.53 2.87 -18.69
C ALA A 327 -3.12 2.34 -17.36
N ALA A 328 -2.71 2.92 -16.23
CA ALA A 328 -3.27 2.59 -14.92
C ALA A 328 -4.75 2.99 -14.84
N ALA A 329 -5.09 4.21 -15.27
CA ALA A 329 -6.45 4.74 -15.26
C ALA A 329 -7.38 3.95 -16.19
N ASP A 330 -6.97 3.67 -17.43
CA ASP A 330 -7.75 2.91 -18.41
C ASP A 330 -8.08 1.50 -17.89
N ARG A 331 -7.09 0.85 -17.27
CA ARG A 331 -7.29 -0.48 -16.69
C ARG A 331 -8.24 -0.42 -15.49
N ALA A 332 -8.03 0.50 -14.56
CA ALA A 332 -8.89 0.65 -13.39
C ALA A 332 -10.34 0.99 -13.79
N ALA A 333 -10.52 1.81 -14.83
CA ALA A 333 -11.83 2.12 -15.40
C ALA A 333 -12.52 0.88 -15.98
N GLY A 334 -11.78 0.00 -16.66
CA GLY A 334 -12.30 -1.25 -17.22
C GLY A 334 -12.82 -2.25 -16.17
N GLU A 335 -12.40 -2.12 -14.91
CA GLU A 335 -12.86 -2.96 -13.79
C GLU A 335 -14.15 -2.43 -13.14
N LEU A 336 -14.63 -1.25 -13.53
CA LEU A 336 -15.75 -0.54 -12.94
C LEU A 336 -16.91 -0.34 -13.95
N PRO A 337 -18.17 -0.24 -13.48
CA PRO A 337 -19.26 0.24 -14.33
C PRO A 337 -18.97 1.64 -14.86
N ALA A 338 -19.36 1.93 -16.10
CA ALA A 338 -18.99 3.17 -16.81
C ALA A 338 -19.27 4.47 -16.02
N ALA A 339 -20.41 4.57 -15.34
CA ALA A 339 -20.73 5.74 -14.52
C ALA A 339 -19.78 5.90 -13.32
N ALA A 340 -19.43 4.80 -12.66
CA ALA A 340 -18.50 4.79 -11.53
C ALA A 340 -17.07 5.09 -11.99
N ALA A 341 -16.66 4.54 -13.14
CA ALA A 341 -15.37 4.84 -13.77
C ALA A 341 -15.25 6.34 -14.09
N ALA A 342 -16.29 6.95 -14.66
CA ALA A 342 -16.31 8.38 -14.96
C ALA A 342 -16.24 9.24 -13.69
N GLN A 343 -16.99 8.88 -12.64
CA GLN A 343 -16.94 9.60 -11.36
C GLN A 343 -15.57 9.46 -10.69
N ARG A 344 -14.97 8.27 -10.71
CA ARG A 344 -13.61 8.04 -10.20
C ARG A 344 -12.59 8.86 -10.97
N HIS A 345 -12.68 8.88 -12.30
CA HIS A 345 -11.78 9.66 -13.14
C HIS A 345 -11.82 11.16 -12.80
N ALA A 346 -13.02 11.76 -12.74
CA ALA A 346 -13.19 13.16 -12.38
C ALA A 346 -12.64 13.49 -10.97
N ALA A 347 -12.85 12.59 -10.01
CA ALA A 347 -12.31 12.77 -8.66
C ALA A 347 -10.77 12.72 -8.63
N LEU A 348 -10.15 11.82 -9.41
CA LEU A 348 -8.70 11.71 -9.52
C LEU A 348 -8.09 12.92 -10.22
N GLU A 349 -8.72 13.43 -11.28
CA GLU A 349 -8.26 14.65 -11.97
C GLU A 349 -8.25 15.85 -11.00
N GLU A 350 -9.31 16.01 -10.22
CA GLU A 350 -9.39 17.09 -9.23
C GLU A 350 -8.35 16.93 -8.11
N ARG A 351 -8.12 15.69 -7.63
CA ARG A 351 -7.05 15.40 -6.66
C ARG A 351 -5.67 15.72 -7.23
N LEU A 352 -5.41 15.32 -8.48
CA LEU A 352 -4.14 15.57 -9.16
C LEU A 352 -3.92 17.06 -9.37
N ARG A 353 -4.95 17.82 -9.76
CA ARG A 353 -4.87 19.28 -9.92
C ARG A 353 -4.44 19.95 -8.61
N LYS A 354 -5.08 19.60 -7.49
CA LYS A 354 -4.71 20.11 -6.15
C LYS A 354 -3.29 19.69 -5.75
N GLU A 355 -2.90 18.46 -6.06
CA GLU A 355 -1.56 17.96 -5.78
C GLU A 355 -0.49 18.69 -6.59
N VAL A 356 -0.73 19.01 -7.87
CA VAL A 356 0.20 19.81 -8.67
C VAL A 356 0.39 21.20 -8.04
N GLU A 357 -0.69 21.85 -7.61
CA GLU A 357 -0.62 23.14 -6.91
C GLU A 357 0.20 23.04 -5.60
N GLU A 358 0.00 21.97 -4.81
CA GLU A 358 0.78 21.67 -3.60
C GLU A 358 2.27 21.49 -3.92
N LEU A 359 2.59 20.69 -4.94
CA LEU A 359 3.96 20.34 -5.30
C LEU A 359 4.70 21.54 -5.90
N GLU A 360 4.03 22.40 -6.65
CA GLU A 360 4.62 23.63 -7.20
C GLU A 360 4.85 24.71 -6.15
N ALA A 361 4.08 24.70 -5.06
CA ALA A 361 4.27 25.60 -3.92
C ALA A 361 5.42 25.18 -2.98
N CYS A 362 5.89 23.92 -3.07
CA CYS A 362 7.03 23.38 -2.32
C CYS A 362 8.38 23.74 -2.94
#